data_AF-A0A3B9PIC2-F1
#
_entry.id   AF-A0A3B9PIC2-F1
#
_cell.length_a   1.000
_cell.length_b   1.000
_cell.length_c   1.000
_cell.angle_alpha   90.00
_cell.angle_beta   90.00
_cell.angle_gamma   90.00
#
_symmetry.space_group_name_H-M   'P 1'
#
loop_
_entity.id
_entity.type
_entity.pdbx_description
1 polymer ?
#
loop_
_entity_poly.entity_id
_entity_poly.type
_entity_poly.pdbx_seq_one_letter_code
_entity_poly.pdbx_strand_id
1 'polypeptide(L)'
;IAADAHIKARTDDLYDLTEAQRSFQRNKAFIGMELVPGTRRLALMNCLLHGMEGDAEGVVHLGNTLGGAGADLPKSDVILSNPPFGTARGGGGPTRDDFTFSTSNKQLAFVQHIVRHLRDGGRAAVVLPDNVLFESGVGTEIRRDLMDKCNLHTVLRLPTGIFYAQGVKTNVLFFDKVGQHAEGGTQEVWVYDLRANMPRFGKRTPLTRAHFADFEAAFNASPRIDQGEQGRFRRFSRDWIRERGDSLDIAWLKDDSAEDAADLPEPAELAREAMGELEAALAELRALMAELGEGVE
;
A
#
# COMPACT_ATOMS: atom_id res chain seq x y z
N ILE A 1 17.51 6.10 0.64
CA ILE A 1 18.43 5.32 1.49
C ILE A 1 18.59 3.88 1.01
N ALA A 2 17.64 2.95 1.21
CA ALA A 2 17.82 1.54 0.84
C ALA A 2 18.14 1.32 -0.66
N ALA A 3 17.47 2.06 -1.54
CA ALA A 3 17.76 2.04 -2.97
C ALA A 3 19.16 2.60 -3.33
N ASP A 4 19.61 3.64 -2.62
CA ASP A 4 20.98 4.20 -2.77
C ASP A 4 22.04 3.18 -2.32
N ALA A 5 21.85 2.55 -1.15
CA ALA A 5 22.73 1.50 -0.66
C ALA A 5 22.80 0.30 -1.62
N HIS A 6 21.67 -0.09 -2.23
CA HIS A 6 21.62 -1.17 -3.22
C HIS A 6 22.47 -0.87 -4.46
N ILE A 7 22.49 0.39 -4.92
CA ILE A 7 23.25 0.83 -6.08
C ILE A 7 24.74 0.93 -5.73
N LYS A 8 25.09 1.55 -4.60
CA LYS A 8 26.47 1.64 -4.11
C LYS A 8 27.14 0.28 -3.96
N ALA A 9 26.42 -0.69 -3.40
CA ALA A 9 26.90 -2.07 -3.27
C ALA A 9 27.18 -2.79 -4.61
N ARG A 10 26.73 -2.24 -5.75
CA ARG A 10 26.93 -2.80 -7.10
C ARG A 10 27.84 -1.97 -7.99
N THR A 11 28.33 -0.84 -7.47
CA THR A 11 29.09 0.14 -8.24
C THR A 11 30.34 0.60 -7.50
N ASP A 12 30.80 -0.21 -6.55
CA ASP A 12 31.91 0.09 -5.64
C ASP A 12 31.76 1.50 -5.06
N ASP A 13 30.70 1.75 -4.28
CA ASP A 13 30.40 3.09 -3.73
C ASP A 13 30.37 4.22 -4.77
N LEU A 14 29.85 3.90 -5.97
CA LEU A 14 29.77 4.76 -7.16
C LEU A 14 31.11 5.03 -7.87
N TYR A 15 32.22 4.41 -7.47
CA TYR A 15 33.52 4.57 -8.13
C TYR A 15 33.54 3.98 -9.55
N ASP A 16 32.74 2.95 -9.81
CA ASP A 16 32.60 2.35 -11.16
C ASP A 16 31.85 3.26 -12.15
N LEU A 17 31.18 4.30 -11.66
CA LEU A 17 30.37 5.20 -12.50
C LEU A 17 31.22 6.33 -13.12
N THR A 18 30.75 6.89 -14.23
CA THR A 18 31.29 8.16 -14.74
C THR A 18 30.94 9.32 -13.80
N GLU A 19 31.65 10.44 -13.90
CA GLU A 19 31.34 11.64 -13.11
C GLU A 19 29.90 12.13 -13.32
N ALA A 20 29.42 12.12 -14.57
CA ALA A 20 28.05 12.48 -14.91
C ALA A 20 27.02 11.55 -14.22
N GLN A 21 27.27 10.25 -14.23
CA GLN A 21 26.41 9.27 -13.55
C GLN A 21 26.46 9.42 -12.03
N ARG A 22 27.64 9.63 -11.43
CA ARG A 22 27.76 9.93 -10.00
C ARG A 22 26.97 11.17 -9.61
N SER A 23 27.09 12.25 -10.39
CA SER A 23 26.33 13.48 -10.16
C SER A 23 24.83 13.24 -10.28
N PHE A 24 24.39 12.45 -11.27
CA PHE A 24 22.99 12.03 -11.37
C PHE A 24 22.54 11.23 -10.14
N GLN A 25 23.33 10.25 -9.69
CA GLN A 25 22.99 9.42 -8.52
C GLN A 25 22.83 10.24 -7.24
N ARG A 26 23.70 11.23 -7.02
CA ARG A 26 23.66 12.06 -5.80
C ARG A 26 22.56 13.11 -5.82
N ASN A 27 22.23 13.65 -7.00
CA ASN A 27 21.38 14.85 -7.11
C ASN A 27 19.99 14.60 -7.72
N LYS A 28 19.81 13.52 -8.50
CA LYS A 28 18.62 13.35 -9.34
C LYS A 28 17.99 11.97 -9.31
N ALA A 29 18.72 10.93 -8.92
CA ALA A 29 18.23 9.55 -8.96
C ALA A 29 17.12 9.26 -7.94
N PHE A 30 17.00 10.07 -6.90
CA PHE A 30 16.05 9.87 -5.82
C PHE A 30 15.23 11.12 -5.59
N ILE A 31 13.93 10.93 -5.44
CA ILE A 31 12.98 11.98 -5.08
C ILE A 31 11.96 11.41 -4.11
N GLY A 32 11.51 12.25 -3.18
CA GLY A 32 10.42 11.95 -2.27
C GLY A 32 9.61 13.21 -1.97
N MET A 33 8.44 13.03 -1.39
CA MET A 33 7.59 14.12 -0.93
C MET A 33 7.07 13.79 0.45
N GLU A 34 7.14 14.76 1.35
CA GLU A 34 6.66 14.63 2.72
C GLU A 34 5.77 15.84 3.05
N LEU A 35 4.62 15.56 3.65
CA LEU A 35 3.63 16.57 4.02
C LEU A 35 4.06 17.36 5.26
N VAL A 36 4.63 16.67 6.24
CA VAL A 36 4.92 17.23 7.57
C VAL A 36 6.32 17.84 7.58
N PRO A 37 6.47 19.17 7.80
CA PRO A 37 7.78 19.82 7.79
C PRO A 37 8.79 19.20 8.77
N GLY A 38 8.32 18.77 9.94
CA GLY A 38 9.16 18.10 10.95
C GLY A 38 9.72 16.77 10.45
N THR A 39 8.87 15.91 9.89
CA THR A 39 9.27 14.62 9.31
C THR A 39 10.21 14.82 8.13
N ARG A 40 9.93 15.81 7.26
CA ARG A 40 10.79 16.16 6.13
C ARG A 40 12.20 16.52 6.57
N ARG A 41 12.34 17.34 7.62
CA ARG A 41 13.67 17.72 8.14
C ARG A 41 14.49 16.50 8.55
N LEU A 42 13.87 15.54 9.24
CA LEU A 42 14.53 14.29 9.63
C LEU A 42 14.91 13.46 8.38
N ALA A 43 14.04 13.39 7.38
CA ALA A 43 14.32 12.68 6.14
C ALA A 43 15.48 13.30 5.36
N LEU A 44 15.56 14.64 5.29
CA LEU A 44 16.68 15.36 4.66
C LEU A 44 18.00 15.13 5.40
N MET A 45 18.01 15.20 6.74
CA MET A 45 19.19 14.86 7.54
C MET A 45 19.65 13.42 7.26
N ASN A 46 18.71 12.48 7.18
CA ASN A 46 19.01 11.09 6.86
C ASN A 46 19.62 10.95 5.46
N CYS A 47 19.06 11.63 4.45
CA CYS A 47 19.58 11.63 3.07
C CYS A 47 21.00 12.22 3.01
N LEU A 48 21.22 13.35 3.67
CA LEU A 48 22.51 14.03 3.72
C LEU A 48 23.61 13.15 4.33
N LEU A 49 23.32 12.46 5.44
CA LEU A 49 24.26 11.52 6.06
C LEU A 49 24.60 10.31 5.17
N HIS A 50 23.76 10.00 4.19
CA HIS A 50 24.01 8.96 3.20
C HIS A 50 24.58 9.52 1.87
N GLY A 51 24.96 10.80 1.83
CA GLY A 51 25.54 11.44 0.65
C GLY A 51 24.56 11.64 -0.51
N MET A 52 23.26 11.62 -0.22
CA MET A 52 22.18 11.91 -1.15
C MET A 52 21.80 13.40 -1.01
N GLU A 53 22.13 14.20 -2.00
CA GLU A 53 21.99 15.67 -1.93
C GLU A 53 20.63 16.13 -2.49
N GLY A 54 20.21 15.60 -3.64
CA GLY A 54 18.98 16.02 -4.33
C GLY A 54 19.13 17.33 -5.10
N ASP A 55 18.01 18.02 -5.33
CA ASP A 55 17.99 19.32 -6.00
C ASP A 55 18.03 20.49 -4.99
N ALA A 56 17.58 21.68 -5.39
CA ALA A 56 17.55 22.86 -4.52
C ALA A 56 16.67 22.68 -3.26
N GLU A 57 15.69 21.77 -3.30
CA GLU A 57 14.86 21.39 -2.15
C GLU A 57 15.39 20.14 -1.42
N GLY A 58 16.48 19.56 -1.92
CA GLY A 58 17.03 18.29 -1.48
C GLY A 58 16.23 17.09 -2.00
N VAL A 59 16.58 15.89 -1.55
CA VAL A 59 15.93 14.64 -2.02
C VAL A 59 14.44 14.59 -1.72
N VAL A 60 14.01 15.16 -0.59
CA VAL A 60 12.62 15.09 -0.11
C VAL A 60 12.01 16.47 -0.15
N HIS A 61 11.02 16.67 -1.02
CA HIS A 61 10.29 17.92 -1.19
C HIS A 61 9.19 18.07 -0.13
N LEU A 62 8.84 19.31 0.21
CA LEU A 62 7.74 19.60 1.15
C LEU A 62 6.45 19.74 0.36
N GLY A 63 5.46 18.88 0.60
CA GLY A 63 4.20 19.00 -0.11
C GLY A 63 3.18 17.92 0.19
N ASN A 64 1.94 18.17 -0.23
CA ASN A 64 0.88 17.18 -0.20
C ASN A 64 0.87 16.38 -1.51
N THR A 65 1.20 15.09 -1.45
CA THR A 65 1.16 14.19 -2.62
C THR A 65 -0.23 14.07 -3.25
N LEU A 66 -1.28 14.24 -2.43
CA LEU A 66 -2.68 14.23 -2.87
C LEU A 66 -3.21 15.63 -3.21
N GLY A 67 -2.34 16.65 -3.26
CA GLY A 67 -2.62 18.00 -3.72
C GLY A 67 -1.74 18.41 -4.91
N GLY A 68 -1.72 19.71 -5.23
CA GLY A 68 -1.02 20.26 -6.41
C GLY A 68 0.46 19.92 -6.47
N ALA A 69 1.19 20.03 -5.35
CA ALA A 69 2.60 19.67 -5.29
C ALA A 69 2.87 18.23 -5.76
N GLY A 70 1.99 17.30 -5.39
CA GLY A 70 2.10 15.91 -5.86
C GLY A 70 1.81 15.73 -7.34
N ALA A 71 1.11 16.66 -8.00
CA ALA A 71 0.92 16.65 -9.45
C ALA A 71 2.15 17.17 -10.21
N ASP A 72 2.91 18.07 -9.58
CA ASP A 72 4.14 18.64 -10.13
C ASP A 72 5.36 17.71 -9.97
N LEU A 73 5.23 16.61 -9.22
CA LEU A 73 6.31 15.63 -9.08
C LEU A 73 6.68 15.01 -10.44
N PRO A 74 7.98 14.85 -10.74
CA PRO A 74 8.42 14.23 -11.98
C PRO A 74 8.06 12.73 -12.01
N LYS A 75 7.84 12.21 -13.22
CA LYS A 75 7.65 10.78 -13.43
C LYS A 75 8.93 9.99 -13.15
N SER A 76 8.78 8.84 -12.50
CA SER A 76 9.88 7.96 -12.09
C SER A 76 9.83 6.60 -12.81
N ASP A 77 11.00 5.98 -13.01
CA ASP A 77 11.11 4.62 -13.55
C ASP A 77 10.80 3.55 -12.49
N VAL A 78 11.06 3.87 -11.21
CA VAL A 78 10.79 2.98 -10.07
C VAL A 78 10.11 3.76 -8.96
N ILE A 79 9.01 3.22 -8.42
CA ILE A 79 8.35 3.78 -7.23
C ILE A 79 8.27 2.73 -6.13
N LEU A 80 8.88 3.02 -4.98
CA LEU A 80 8.78 2.23 -3.76
C LEU A 80 8.11 3.08 -2.70
N SER A 81 6.96 2.65 -2.17
CA SER A 81 6.21 3.47 -1.21
C SER A 81 5.46 2.65 -0.19
N ASN A 82 5.33 3.20 1.02
CA ASN A 82 4.40 2.77 2.04
C ASN A 82 3.52 3.97 2.42
N PRO A 83 2.48 4.27 1.62
CA PRO A 83 1.55 5.36 1.91
C PRO A 83 0.94 5.22 3.32
N PRO A 84 0.59 6.33 3.98
CA PRO A 84 0.06 6.28 5.34
C PRO A 84 -1.27 5.53 5.39
N PHE A 85 -1.49 4.79 6.48
CA PHE A 85 -2.73 4.03 6.70
C PHE A 85 -3.80 4.87 7.43
N GLY A 86 -5.06 4.57 7.14
CA GLY A 86 -6.22 5.19 7.78
C GLY A 86 -6.41 6.67 7.43
N THR A 87 -7.16 7.37 8.27
CA THR A 87 -7.36 8.83 8.23
C THR A 87 -6.15 9.54 8.81
N ALA A 88 -4.99 9.40 8.16
CA ALA A 88 -3.75 10.08 8.55
C ALA A 88 -4.06 11.53 8.96
N ARG A 89 -3.73 11.88 10.21
CA ARG A 89 -4.00 13.21 10.78
C ARG A 89 -3.27 14.25 9.92
N GLY A 90 -4.03 15.17 9.32
CA GLY A 90 -3.49 16.23 8.44
C GLY A 90 -3.61 15.94 6.94
N GLY A 91 -3.47 16.99 6.13
CA GLY A 91 -3.42 16.92 4.67
C GLY A 91 -4.77 16.90 3.93
N GLY A 92 -5.90 16.94 4.65
CA GLY A 92 -7.23 16.92 4.02
C GLY A 92 -7.53 15.63 3.25
N GLY A 93 -8.60 15.65 2.45
CA GLY A 93 -8.84 14.63 1.42
C GLY A 93 -8.02 14.93 0.16
N PRO A 94 -8.05 14.05 -0.85
CA PRO A 94 -7.44 14.34 -2.14
C PRO A 94 -8.04 15.60 -2.77
N THR A 95 -7.20 16.52 -3.23
CA THR A 95 -7.62 17.79 -3.86
C THR A 95 -7.14 17.88 -5.31
N ARG A 96 -6.65 16.78 -5.87
CA ARG A 96 -6.20 16.69 -7.25
C ARG A 96 -7.39 16.48 -8.18
N ASP A 97 -7.48 17.32 -9.20
CA ASP A 97 -8.49 17.26 -10.27
C ASP A 97 -8.08 16.34 -11.42
N ASP A 98 -6.81 15.91 -11.45
CA ASP A 98 -6.27 15.05 -12.50
C ASP A 98 -6.39 13.54 -12.21
N PHE A 99 -6.99 13.14 -11.09
CA PHE A 99 -7.31 11.74 -10.82
C PHE A 99 -8.48 11.26 -11.69
N THR A 100 -8.37 10.03 -12.20
CA THR A 100 -9.39 9.44 -13.07
C THR A 100 -10.68 9.17 -12.29
N PHE A 101 -10.54 8.75 -11.03
CA PHE A 101 -11.67 8.45 -10.15
C PHE A 101 -11.60 9.29 -8.88
N SER A 102 -12.68 10.00 -8.59
CA SER A 102 -12.81 10.76 -7.34
C SER A 102 -13.04 9.82 -6.17
N THR A 103 -12.22 9.92 -5.13
CA THR A 103 -12.33 9.08 -3.93
C THR A 103 -11.90 9.83 -2.68
N SER A 104 -12.58 9.59 -1.56
CA SER A 104 -12.14 10.05 -0.24
C SER A 104 -11.13 9.08 0.41
N ASN A 105 -10.99 7.87 -0.14
CA ASN A 105 -10.00 6.90 0.33
C ASN A 105 -8.60 7.33 -0.12
N LYS A 106 -7.80 7.77 0.86
CA LYS A 106 -6.43 8.25 0.63
C LYS A 106 -5.54 7.16 0.01
N GLN A 107 -5.66 5.91 0.44
CA GLN A 107 -4.83 4.82 -0.07
C GLN A 107 -5.12 4.54 -1.56
N LEU A 108 -6.39 4.55 -1.96
CA LEU A 108 -6.79 4.45 -3.37
C LEU A 108 -6.32 5.66 -4.18
N ALA A 109 -6.37 6.88 -3.62
CA ALA A 109 -5.81 8.06 -4.26
C ALA A 109 -4.28 7.97 -4.46
N PHE A 110 -3.56 7.38 -3.49
CA PHE A 110 -2.12 7.08 -3.65
C PHE A 110 -1.86 6.05 -4.76
N VAL A 111 -2.70 5.02 -4.91
CA VAL A 111 -2.58 4.08 -6.05
C VAL A 111 -2.70 4.84 -7.37
N GLN A 112 -3.70 5.71 -7.52
CA GLN A 112 -3.86 6.54 -8.72
C GLN A 112 -2.64 7.45 -8.94
N HIS A 113 -2.12 8.09 -7.89
CA HIS A 113 -0.90 8.90 -7.97
C HIS A 113 0.29 8.08 -8.49
N ILE A 114 0.53 6.90 -7.91
CA ILE A 114 1.66 6.04 -8.26
C ILE A 114 1.55 5.59 -9.72
N VAL A 115 0.39 5.10 -10.15
CA VAL A 115 0.18 4.69 -11.56
C VAL A 115 0.42 5.87 -12.51
N ARG A 116 -0.03 7.08 -12.19
CA ARG A 116 0.18 8.27 -13.04
C ARG A 116 1.65 8.72 -13.11
N HIS A 117 2.38 8.62 -12.00
CA HIS A 117 3.78 9.09 -11.89
C HIS A 117 4.80 8.03 -12.26
N LEU A 118 4.37 6.78 -12.44
CA LEU A 118 5.21 5.77 -13.04
C LEU A 118 5.31 6.03 -14.55
N ARG A 119 6.53 5.98 -15.08
CA ARG A 119 6.77 6.02 -16.53
C ARG A 119 6.26 4.73 -17.17
N ASP A 120 5.91 4.79 -18.45
CA ASP A 120 5.57 3.59 -19.21
C ASP A 120 6.80 2.67 -19.25
N GLY A 121 6.63 1.38 -18.95
CA GLY A 121 7.72 0.42 -18.70
C GLY A 121 8.36 0.51 -17.31
N GLY A 122 7.97 1.46 -16.46
CA GLY A 122 8.43 1.57 -15.08
C GLY A 122 7.79 0.52 -14.17
N ARG A 123 8.31 0.37 -12.95
CA ARG A 123 7.85 -0.63 -11.98
C ARG A 123 7.66 -0.09 -10.57
N ALA A 124 6.73 -0.65 -9.81
CA ALA A 124 6.46 -0.23 -8.45
C ALA A 124 6.27 -1.40 -7.48
N ALA A 125 6.61 -1.14 -6.22
CA ALA A 125 6.24 -1.98 -5.08
C ALA A 125 5.62 -1.09 -3.99
N VAL A 126 4.37 -1.35 -3.64
CA VAL A 126 3.58 -0.47 -2.76
C VAL A 126 2.98 -1.26 -1.62
N VAL A 127 3.21 -0.81 -0.39
CA VAL A 127 2.56 -1.38 0.80
C VAL A 127 1.17 -0.76 0.97
N LEU A 128 0.12 -1.58 1.00
CA LEU A 128 -1.27 -1.13 1.09
C LEU A 128 -2.06 -1.98 2.09
N PRO A 129 -3.06 -1.40 2.79
CA PRO A 129 -3.93 -2.20 3.66
C PRO A 129 -4.90 -3.05 2.84
N ASP A 130 -5.51 -4.07 3.48
CA ASP A 130 -6.48 -4.96 2.83
C ASP A 130 -7.67 -4.20 2.21
N ASN A 131 -8.08 -3.04 2.76
CA ASN A 131 -9.21 -2.26 2.24
C ASN A 131 -9.06 -1.94 0.75
N VAL A 132 -7.85 -1.65 0.29
CA VAL A 132 -7.59 -1.37 -1.14
C VAL A 132 -7.92 -2.58 -2.02
N LEU A 133 -7.79 -3.79 -1.49
CA LEU A 133 -8.00 -5.04 -2.24
C LEU A 133 -9.46 -5.38 -2.46
N PHE A 134 -10.37 -4.99 -1.56
CA PHE A 134 -11.78 -5.41 -1.59
C PHE A 134 -12.80 -4.28 -1.58
N GLU A 135 -12.42 -3.03 -1.30
CA GLU A 135 -13.37 -1.91 -1.23
C GLU A 135 -14.19 -1.80 -2.53
N SER A 136 -15.51 -1.76 -2.41
CA SER A 136 -16.44 -1.74 -3.52
C SER A 136 -16.59 -0.34 -4.14
N GLY A 137 -17.44 -0.21 -5.17
CA GLY A 137 -17.68 1.06 -5.86
C GLY A 137 -16.42 1.57 -6.55
N VAL A 138 -16.00 2.79 -6.20
CA VAL A 138 -14.80 3.42 -6.78
C VAL A 138 -13.52 2.59 -6.55
N GLY A 139 -13.44 1.84 -5.45
CA GLY A 139 -12.31 0.93 -5.21
C GLY A 139 -12.21 -0.17 -6.29
N THR A 140 -13.34 -0.71 -6.73
CA THR A 140 -13.38 -1.68 -7.84
C THR A 140 -12.92 -1.05 -9.15
N GLU A 141 -13.36 0.18 -9.44
CA GLU A 141 -12.97 0.90 -10.65
C GLU A 141 -11.46 1.19 -10.68
N ILE A 142 -10.88 1.64 -9.56
CA ILE A 142 -9.45 1.90 -9.44
C ILE A 142 -8.64 0.60 -9.57
N ARG A 143 -9.11 -0.53 -9.02
CA ARG A 143 -8.44 -1.84 -9.20
C ARG A 143 -8.49 -2.32 -10.64
N ARG A 144 -9.60 -2.12 -11.35
CA ARG A 144 -9.69 -2.40 -12.79
C ARG A 144 -8.69 -1.55 -13.57
N ASP A 145 -8.68 -0.24 -13.31
CA ASP A 145 -7.77 0.71 -13.96
C ASP A 145 -6.30 0.37 -13.72
N LEU A 146 -5.95 -0.03 -12.49
CA LEU A 146 -4.62 -0.55 -12.16
C LEU A 146 -4.28 -1.78 -13.02
N MET A 147 -5.19 -2.76 -13.09
CA MET A 147 -4.97 -4.00 -13.86
C MET A 147 -5.01 -3.79 -15.38
N ASP A 148 -5.62 -2.71 -15.86
CA ASP A 148 -5.65 -2.34 -17.27
C ASP A 148 -4.35 -1.62 -17.69
N LYS A 149 -3.93 -0.60 -16.92
CA LYS A 149 -2.74 0.21 -17.21
C LYS A 149 -1.43 -0.44 -16.81
N CYS A 150 -1.48 -1.37 -15.86
CA CYS A 150 -0.31 -2.04 -15.31
C CYS A 150 -0.46 -3.56 -15.39
N ASN A 151 0.68 -4.25 -15.41
CA ASN A 151 0.77 -5.67 -15.15
C ASN A 151 1.00 -5.88 -13.63
N LEU A 152 -0.08 -6.06 -12.88
CA LEU A 152 -0.05 -6.46 -11.48
C LEU A 152 0.32 -7.94 -11.39
N HIS A 153 1.62 -8.22 -11.37
CA HIS A 153 2.10 -9.59 -11.47
C HIS A 153 2.17 -10.30 -10.11
N THR A 154 2.25 -9.58 -8.98
CA THR A 154 2.40 -10.22 -7.66
C THR A 154 1.80 -9.42 -6.51
N VAL A 155 1.15 -10.13 -5.58
CA VAL A 155 0.67 -9.63 -4.28
C VAL A 155 1.29 -10.46 -3.16
N LEU A 156 2.00 -9.82 -2.24
CA LEU A 156 2.51 -10.46 -1.02
C LEU A 156 1.61 -10.06 0.14
N ARG A 157 0.88 -11.02 0.74
CA ARG A 157 0.10 -10.80 1.96
C ARG A 157 1.05 -10.84 3.16
N LEU A 158 1.22 -9.71 3.83
CA LEU A 158 2.15 -9.61 4.96
C LEU A 158 1.54 -10.19 6.25
N PRO A 159 2.38 -10.66 7.18
CA PRO A 159 1.93 -11.12 8.49
C PRO A 159 1.43 -9.96 9.36
N THR A 160 0.68 -10.29 10.40
CA THR A 160 0.17 -9.32 11.37
C THR A 160 1.21 -9.02 12.46
N GLY A 161 1.03 -7.91 13.18
CA GLY A 161 1.91 -7.53 14.30
C GLY A 161 3.25 -6.90 13.91
N ILE A 162 3.48 -6.65 12.62
CA ILE A 162 4.73 -6.07 12.10
C ILE A 162 4.72 -4.54 11.99
N PHE A 163 3.54 -3.92 12.08
CA PHE A 163 3.37 -2.47 12.11
C PHE A 163 3.05 -1.97 13.52
N TYR A 164 3.36 -0.71 13.78
CA TYR A 164 3.04 -0.07 15.07
C TYR A 164 1.53 -0.05 15.35
N ALA A 165 0.71 0.08 14.30
CA ALA A 165 -0.73 -0.02 14.38
C ALA A 165 -1.14 -1.50 14.47
N GLN A 166 -1.60 -1.92 15.66
CA GLN A 166 -2.11 -3.27 15.89
C GLN A 166 -3.36 -3.54 15.04
N GLY A 167 -3.48 -4.77 14.54
CA GLY A 167 -4.64 -5.24 13.76
C GLY A 167 -4.65 -4.86 12.28
N VAL A 168 -3.74 -3.99 11.81
CA VAL A 168 -3.70 -3.63 10.38
C VAL A 168 -3.12 -4.78 9.55
N LYS A 169 -3.95 -5.35 8.68
CA LYS A 169 -3.54 -6.31 7.64
C LYS A 169 -3.05 -5.54 6.42
N THR A 170 -1.87 -5.90 5.94
CA THR A 170 -1.18 -5.20 4.85
C THR A 170 -0.68 -6.15 3.79
N ASN A 171 -0.45 -5.61 2.60
CA ASN A 171 0.02 -6.33 1.43
C ASN A 171 1.08 -5.50 0.71
N VAL A 172 1.93 -6.15 -0.07
CA VAL A 172 2.81 -5.48 -1.04
C VAL A 172 2.34 -5.83 -2.44
N LEU A 173 1.96 -4.82 -3.22
CA LEU A 173 1.58 -4.98 -4.62
C LEU A 173 2.79 -4.68 -5.48
N PHE A 174 3.14 -5.60 -6.38
CA PHE A 174 4.22 -5.45 -7.35
C PHE A 174 3.63 -5.39 -8.75
N PHE A 175 3.93 -4.31 -9.47
CA PHE A 175 3.39 -4.11 -10.80
C PHE A 175 4.32 -3.30 -11.71
N ASP A 176 4.23 -3.58 -13.00
CA ASP A 176 4.93 -2.85 -14.05
C ASP A 176 3.91 -2.04 -14.86
N LYS A 177 4.21 -0.79 -15.21
CA LYS A 177 3.33 0.02 -16.05
C LYS A 177 3.45 -0.40 -17.50
N VAL A 178 2.34 -0.79 -18.09
CA VAL A 178 2.25 -1.09 -19.53
C VAL A 178 2.11 0.22 -20.31
N GLY A 179 1.19 1.08 -19.88
CA GLY A 179 1.01 2.40 -20.48
C GLY A 179 -0.18 3.15 -19.89
N GLN A 180 -0.20 4.48 -20.05
CA GLN A 180 -1.28 5.32 -19.52
C GLN A 180 -2.67 5.01 -20.14
N HIS A 181 -2.69 4.50 -21.37
CA HIS A 181 -3.89 4.17 -22.13
C HIS A 181 -3.96 2.67 -22.48
N ALA A 182 -3.20 1.84 -21.78
CA ALA A 182 -3.25 0.41 -21.97
C ALA A 182 -4.53 -0.17 -21.34
N GLU A 183 -5.02 -1.25 -21.94
CA GLU A 183 -6.11 -2.08 -21.42
C GLU A 183 -5.62 -3.53 -21.34
N GLY A 184 -6.09 -4.27 -20.34
CA GLY A 184 -5.68 -5.67 -20.16
C GLY A 184 -4.19 -5.87 -19.85
N GLY A 185 -3.52 -4.92 -19.18
CA GLY A 185 -2.11 -5.06 -18.81
C GLY A 185 -1.82 -6.27 -17.92
N THR A 186 -2.75 -6.64 -17.04
CA THR A 186 -2.64 -7.80 -16.14
C THR A 186 -3.36 -9.02 -16.72
N GLN A 187 -2.63 -10.12 -16.88
CA GLN A 187 -3.16 -11.40 -17.36
C GLN A 187 -3.32 -12.43 -16.24
N GLU A 188 -2.39 -12.42 -15.29
CA GLU A 188 -2.38 -13.30 -14.11
C GLU A 188 -1.73 -12.59 -12.93
N VAL A 189 -2.19 -12.92 -11.73
CA VAL A 189 -1.67 -12.39 -10.48
C VAL A 189 -1.16 -13.55 -9.64
N TRP A 190 0.09 -13.46 -9.20
CA TRP A 190 0.67 -14.39 -8.23
C TRP A 190 0.43 -13.87 -6.81
N VAL A 191 -0.13 -14.68 -5.92
CA VAL A 191 -0.34 -14.32 -4.52
C VAL A 191 0.57 -15.18 -3.66
N TYR A 192 1.34 -14.53 -2.78
CA TYR A 192 2.09 -15.21 -1.73
C TYR A 192 1.45 -14.91 -0.36
N ASP A 193 1.00 -15.95 0.34
CA ASP A 193 0.44 -15.83 1.68
C ASP A 193 1.55 -15.99 2.74
N LEU A 194 2.10 -14.87 3.20
CA LEU A 194 3.00 -14.78 4.36
C LEU A 194 2.23 -14.36 5.62
N ARG A 195 0.92 -14.68 5.71
CA ARG A 195 0.05 -14.24 6.79
C ARG A 195 -0.53 -15.41 7.58
N ALA A 196 -1.19 -16.34 6.90
CA ALA A 196 -1.81 -17.50 7.54
C ALA A 196 -0.76 -18.38 8.21
N ASN A 197 -1.05 -18.87 9.41
CA ASN A 197 -0.18 -19.79 10.17
C ASN A 197 1.24 -19.27 10.40
N MET A 198 1.41 -17.95 10.49
CA MET A 198 2.67 -17.31 10.86
C MET A 198 2.71 -17.04 12.37
N PRO A 199 3.90 -17.05 12.99
CA PRO A 199 4.01 -16.70 14.40
C PRO A 199 3.55 -15.25 14.64
N ARG A 200 3.02 -14.98 15.83
CA ARG A 200 2.68 -13.61 16.24
C ARG A 200 3.96 -12.79 16.37
N PHE A 201 4.19 -11.89 15.42
CA PHE A 201 5.34 -11.00 15.43
C PHE A 201 5.20 -9.89 16.48
N GLY A 202 6.34 -9.44 17.00
CA GLY A 202 6.43 -8.37 17.97
C GLY A 202 7.82 -8.27 18.57
N LYS A 203 7.95 -7.64 19.74
CA LYS A 203 9.27 -7.46 20.39
C LYS A 203 9.98 -8.78 20.72
N ARG A 204 9.22 -9.84 21.04
CA ARG A 204 9.76 -11.17 21.38
C ARG A 204 10.03 -12.04 20.17
N THR A 205 9.29 -11.82 19.08
CA THR A 205 9.40 -12.58 17.83
C THR A 205 9.60 -11.57 16.69
N PRO A 206 10.84 -11.13 16.43
CA PRO A 206 11.10 -10.11 15.44
C PRO A 206 10.91 -10.64 14.02
N LEU A 207 10.36 -9.82 13.13
CA LEU A 207 10.33 -10.10 11.70
C LEU A 207 11.73 -9.91 11.11
N THR A 208 12.32 -10.99 10.63
CA THR A 208 13.65 -11.01 10.01
C THR A 208 13.59 -11.29 8.52
N ARG A 209 14.69 -11.02 7.80
CA ARG A 209 14.84 -11.30 6.36
C ARG A 209 14.62 -12.78 6.01
N ALA A 210 14.95 -13.70 6.92
CA ALA A 210 14.78 -15.14 6.69
C ALA A 210 13.32 -15.52 6.40
N HIS A 211 12.33 -14.83 6.99
CA HIS A 211 10.92 -15.10 6.71
C HIS A 211 10.50 -14.78 5.27
N PHE A 212 11.27 -13.96 4.56
CA PHE A 212 11.01 -13.60 3.16
C PHE A 212 11.79 -14.47 2.18
N ALA A 213 12.70 -15.33 2.62
CA ALA A 213 13.59 -16.09 1.74
C ALA A 213 12.82 -16.97 0.75
N ASP A 214 11.79 -17.69 1.22
CA ASP A 214 10.96 -18.54 0.37
C ASP A 214 10.13 -17.72 -0.63
N PHE A 215 9.63 -16.56 -0.21
CA PHE A 215 8.97 -15.61 -1.11
C PHE A 215 9.93 -15.09 -2.18
N GLU A 216 11.13 -14.64 -1.79
CA GLU A 216 12.14 -14.14 -2.74
C GLU A 216 12.56 -15.23 -3.74
N ALA A 217 12.72 -16.48 -3.28
CA ALA A 217 13.02 -17.62 -4.14
C ALA A 217 11.88 -17.90 -5.14
N ALA A 218 10.63 -17.92 -4.67
CA ALA A 218 9.46 -18.14 -5.52
C ALA A 218 9.21 -16.96 -6.49
N PHE A 219 9.42 -15.72 -6.04
CA PHE A 219 9.26 -14.50 -6.82
C PHE A 219 10.22 -14.44 -8.01
N ASN A 220 11.47 -14.86 -7.80
CA ASN A 220 12.54 -14.86 -8.79
C ASN A 220 12.63 -16.15 -9.62
N ALA A 221 11.82 -17.17 -9.34
CA ALA A 221 11.81 -18.42 -10.09
C ALA A 221 11.36 -18.21 -11.55
N SER A 222 12.02 -18.90 -12.48
CA SER A 222 11.66 -18.91 -13.90
C SER A 222 11.73 -20.34 -14.46
N PRO A 223 10.58 -20.98 -14.76
CA PRO A 223 9.22 -20.49 -14.56
C PRO A 223 8.81 -20.44 -13.07
N ARG A 224 7.87 -19.57 -12.71
CA ARG A 224 7.18 -19.62 -11.42
C ARG A 224 6.27 -20.85 -11.36
N ILE A 225 6.14 -21.44 -10.17
CA ILE A 225 5.39 -22.68 -9.95
C ILE A 225 4.24 -22.43 -8.97
N ASP A 226 3.02 -22.79 -9.37
CA ASP A 226 1.87 -22.81 -8.47
C ASP A 226 2.02 -23.97 -7.48
N GLN A 227 2.03 -23.65 -6.19
CA GLN A 227 2.26 -24.61 -5.12
C GLN A 227 0.97 -25.32 -4.66
N GLY A 228 -0.16 -25.08 -5.33
CA GLY A 228 -1.45 -25.67 -5.01
C GLY A 228 -2.09 -25.13 -3.73
N GLU A 229 -3.23 -25.70 -3.34
CA GLU A 229 -4.06 -25.21 -2.23
C GLU A 229 -3.40 -25.31 -0.85
N GLN A 230 -2.37 -26.16 -0.70
CA GLN A 230 -1.60 -26.28 0.53
C GLN A 230 -0.33 -25.39 0.52
N GLY A 231 0.02 -24.86 -0.65
CA GLY A 231 1.16 -23.98 -0.83
C GLY A 231 0.87 -22.54 -0.47
N ARG A 232 1.94 -21.76 -0.30
CA ARG A 232 1.85 -20.31 -0.01
C ARG A 232 1.87 -19.46 -1.26
N PHE A 233 2.33 -20.00 -2.40
CA PHE A 233 2.42 -19.26 -3.67
C PHE A 233 1.51 -19.85 -4.74
N ARG A 234 0.50 -19.09 -5.15
CA ARG A 234 -0.50 -19.53 -6.14
C ARG A 234 -0.77 -18.48 -7.20
N ARG A 235 -1.26 -18.94 -8.35
CA ARG A 235 -1.53 -18.10 -9.52
C ARG A 235 -3.03 -18.02 -9.80
N PHE A 236 -3.51 -16.82 -10.08
CA PHE A 236 -4.92 -16.55 -10.39
C PHE A 236 -5.01 -15.79 -11.71
N SER A 237 -5.87 -16.25 -12.63
CA SER A 237 -6.07 -15.56 -13.91
C SER A 237 -6.87 -14.28 -13.74
N ARG A 238 -6.68 -13.32 -14.65
CA ARG A 238 -7.46 -12.08 -14.69
C ARG A 238 -8.97 -12.34 -14.79
N ASP A 239 -9.39 -13.36 -15.54
CA ASP A 239 -10.81 -13.73 -15.68
C ASP A 239 -11.39 -14.25 -14.37
N TRP A 240 -10.67 -15.11 -13.66
CA TRP A 240 -11.09 -15.59 -12.34
C TRP A 240 -11.25 -14.45 -11.33
N ILE A 241 -10.36 -13.45 -11.38
CA ILE A 241 -10.44 -12.24 -10.55
C ILE A 241 -11.68 -11.41 -10.94
N ARG A 242 -11.98 -11.32 -12.24
CA ARG A 242 -13.15 -10.59 -12.76
C ARG A 242 -14.47 -11.20 -12.28
N GLU A 243 -14.59 -12.52 -12.32
CA GLU A 243 -15.77 -13.26 -11.85
C GLU A 243 -16.06 -13.02 -10.36
N ARG A 244 -15.04 -12.64 -9.58
CA ARG A 244 -15.15 -12.29 -8.15
C ARG A 244 -15.29 -10.78 -7.91
N GLY A 245 -15.75 -10.02 -8.91
CA GLY A 245 -15.98 -8.59 -8.79
C GLY A 245 -14.70 -7.76 -8.71
N ASP A 246 -13.61 -8.26 -9.29
CA ASP A 246 -12.29 -7.62 -9.30
C ASP A 246 -11.74 -7.35 -7.88
N SER A 247 -12.08 -8.23 -6.93
CA SER A 247 -11.45 -8.24 -5.61
C SER A 247 -10.08 -8.91 -5.68
N LEU A 248 -9.08 -8.26 -5.08
CA LEU A 248 -7.73 -8.79 -4.88
C LEU A 248 -7.55 -9.43 -3.50
N ASP A 249 -8.58 -9.45 -2.65
CA ASP A 249 -8.53 -10.14 -1.35
C ASP A 249 -8.68 -11.66 -1.55
N ILE A 250 -7.58 -12.27 -1.96
CA ILE A 250 -7.49 -13.68 -2.29
C ILE A 250 -6.83 -14.41 -1.12
N ALA A 251 -7.58 -15.31 -0.48
CA ALA A 251 -7.13 -16.17 0.60
C ALA A 251 -7.64 -17.60 0.36
N TRP A 252 -6.80 -18.59 0.68
CA TRP A 252 -7.17 -20.02 0.57
C TRP A 252 -6.66 -20.86 1.74
N LEU A 253 -5.59 -20.43 2.41
CA LEU A 253 -5.15 -21.04 3.66
C LEU A 253 -6.06 -20.59 4.79
N LYS A 254 -6.52 -21.55 5.60
CA LYS A 254 -7.19 -21.28 6.88
C LYS A 254 -6.14 -21.01 7.94
N ASP A 255 -6.45 -20.09 8.85
CA ASP A 255 -5.63 -19.85 10.03
C ASP A 255 -5.96 -20.93 11.06
N ASP A 256 -4.98 -21.72 11.48
CA ASP A 256 -5.16 -22.81 12.44
C ASP A 256 -5.53 -22.25 13.83
N SER A 257 -5.20 -20.98 14.10
CA SER A 257 -5.70 -20.26 15.28
C SER A 257 -7.15 -19.81 15.18
N ALA A 258 -7.83 -20.04 14.05
CA ALA A 258 -9.27 -19.76 13.92
C ALA A 258 -10.14 -20.72 14.76
N GLU A 259 -9.57 -21.72 15.42
CA GLU A 259 -10.26 -22.40 16.53
C GLU A 259 -10.57 -21.43 17.69
N ASP A 260 -9.82 -20.33 17.87
CA ASP A 260 -10.17 -19.24 18.82
C ASP A 260 -11.30 -18.33 18.29
N ALA A 261 -11.63 -18.36 16.99
CA ALA A 261 -12.73 -17.57 16.44
C ALA A 261 -14.10 -18.19 16.75
N ALA A 262 -14.14 -19.47 17.14
CA ALA A 262 -15.35 -20.10 17.66
C ALA A 262 -15.78 -19.53 19.03
N ASP A 263 -14.87 -18.85 19.74
CA ASP A 263 -15.13 -18.17 21.03
C ASP A 263 -15.46 -16.68 20.88
N LEU A 264 -15.41 -16.12 19.66
CA LEU A 264 -15.88 -14.76 19.40
C LEU A 264 -17.39 -14.77 19.12
N PRO A 265 -18.17 -13.81 19.67
CA PRO A 265 -19.58 -13.69 19.32
C PRO A 265 -19.74 -13.50 17.82
N GLU A 266 -20.80 -14.07 17.26
CA GLU A 266 -21.10 -13.93 15.84
C GLU A 266 -21.20 -12.43 15.48
N PRO A 267 -20.75 -11.98 14.29
CA PRO A 267 -20.81 -10.57 13.91
C PRO A 267 -22.22 -9.97 14.03
N ALA A 268 -23.26 -10.79 13.85
CA ALA A 268 -24.65 -10.39 14.03
C ALA A 268 -25.00 -10.08 15.49
N GLU A 269 -24.37 -10.74 16.46
CA GLU A 269 -24.55 -10.47 17.89
C GLU A 269 -23.87 -9.17 18.30
N LEU A 270 -22.61 -8.98 17.88
CA LEU A 270 -21.87 -7.72 18.09
C LEU A 270 -22.60 -6.53 17.45
N ALA A 271 -23.13 -6.70 16.23
CA ALA A 271 -23.91 -5.66 15.57
C ALA A 271 -25.20 -5.33 16.34
N ARG A 272 -25.89 -6.34 16.88
CA ARG A 272 -27.11 -6.15 17.68
C ARG A 272 -26.82 -5.42 18.98
N GLU A 273 -25.73 -5.76 19.66
CA GLU A 273 -25.26 -5.08 20.86
C GLU A 273 -24.95 -3.61 20.56
N ALA A 274 -24.15 -3.33 19.52
CA ALA A 274 -23.83 -1.98 19.09
C ALA A 274 -25.07 -1.17 18.69
N MET A 275 -26.06 -1.79 18.04
CA MET A 275 -27.33 -1.13 17.73
C MET A 275 -28.09 -0.75 19.01
N GLY A 276 -28.15 -1.64 20.00
CA GLY A 276 -28.80 -1.35 21.29
C GLY A 276 -28.13 -0.19 22.03
N GLU A 277 -26.79 -0.14 22.05
CA GLU A 277 -26.04 0.96 22.65
C GLU A 277 -26.29 2.30 21.91
N LEU A 278 -26.30 2.28 20.58
CA LEU A 278 -26.59 3.47 19.77
C LEU A 278 -28.03 3.97 19.98
N GLU A 279 -29.00 3.07 20.07
CA GLU A 279 -30.40 3.42 20.37
C GLU A 279 -30.55 4.05 21.75
N ALA A 280 -29.88 3.49 22.77
CA ALA A 280 -29.86 4.06 24.12
C ALA A 280 -29.24 5.46 24.13
N ALA A 281 -28.08 5.64 23.49
CA ALA A 281 -27.42 6.94 23.38
C ALA A 281 -28.30 7.97 22.64
N LEU A 282 -28.99 7.56 21.58
CA LEU A 282 -29.94 8.41 20.86
C LEU A 282 -31.16 8.77 21.71
N ALA A 283 -31.65 7.84 22.55
CA ALA A 283 -32.76 8.11 23.47
C ALA A 283 -32.37 9.14 24.54
N GLU A 284 -31.18 9.01 25.12
CA GLU A 284 -30.64 10.00 26.07
C GLU A 284 -30.46 11.38 25.43
N LEU A 285 -29.92 11.43 24.20
CA LEU A 285 -29.77 12.69 23.46
C LEU A 285 -31.13 13.35 23.19
N ARG A 286 -32.13 12.56 22.80
CA ARG A 286 -33.51 13.05 22.59
C ARG A 286 -34.13 13.58 23.88
N ALA A 287 -33.92 12.90 25.01
CA ALA A 287 -34.39 13.36 26.32
C ALA A 287 -33.75 14.71 26.69
N LEU A 288 -32.45 14.87 26.47
CA LEU A 288 -31.74 16.12 26.69
C LEU A 288 -32.27 17.26 25.80
N MET A 289 -32.51 16.99 24.50
CA MET A 289 -33.09 18.00 23.60
C MET A 289 -34.51 18.41 24.01
N ALA A 290 -35.32 17.46 24.49
CA ALA A 290 -36.65 17.76 25.03
C ALA A 290 -36.58 18.64 26.29
N GLU A 291 -35.63 18.40 27.20
CA GLU A 291 -35.39 19.26 28.37
C GLU A 291 -34.92 20.68 27.98
N LEU A 292 -34.17 20.80 26.88
CA LEU A 292 -33.67 22.08 26.36
C LEU A 292 -34.72 22.86 25.54
N GLY A 293 -35.92 22.31 25.34
CA GLY A 293 -37.01 22.96 24.62
C GLY A 293 -36.85 22.98 23.09
N GLU A 294 -35.89 22.23 22.55
CA GLU A 294 -35.75 22.01 21.11
C GLU A 294 -36.52 20.74 20.73
N GLY A 295 -37.84 20.88 20.60
CA GLY A 295 -38.69 19.80 20.10
C GLY A 295 -38.33 19.46 18.66
N VAL A 296 -37.82 18.25 18.43
CA VAL A 296 -37.69 17.66 17.10
C VAL A 296 -39.09 17.22 16.65
N GLU A 297 -39.71 17.96 15.73
CA GLU A 297 -40.77 17.41 14.87
C GLU A 297 -40.19 16.37 13.91
#